data_AF-A0A939NPL9-F1
#
_entry.id   AF-A0A939NPL9-F1
#
_cell.length_a   1.000
_cell.length_b   1.000
_cell.length_c   1.000
_cell.angle_alpha   90.00
_cell.angle_beta   90.00
_cell.angle_gamma   90.00
#
_symmetry.space_group_name_H-M   'P 1'
#
loop_
_entity.id
_entity.type
_entity.pdbx_description
1 polymer ?
#
loop_
_entity_poly.entity_id
_entity_poly.type
_entity_poly.pdbx_seq_one_letter_code
_entity_poly.pdbx_strand_id
1 'polypeptide(L)'
;ATTKYMYVGNRLTQMNNSSASAFKTVVTEIGDEIWKVWQTKPSLFCIHPNGSSTPNNKRSFRNMFQYEVNDANTASVVSGALGIPIATLTAGNKTVSGKIIKVNQTQLDKQVPNIVALAGMIE
;
A
#
# COMPACT_ATOMS: atom_id res chain seq x y z
N ALA A 1 -21.28 -12.31 2.34
CA ALA A 1 -20.38 -11.13 2.45
C ALA A 1 -19.24 -11.36 1.47
N THR A 2 -19.10 -10.51 0.45
CA THR A 2 -17.97 -10.57 -0.48
C THR A 2 -16.78 -9.92 0.19
N THR A 3 -15.73 -10.68 0.49
CA THR A 3 -14.54 -10.15 1.16
C THR A 3 -13.72 -9.35 0.13
N LYS A 4 -13.45 -8.07 0.43
CA LYS A 4 -12.44 -7.30 -0.31
C LYS A 4 -11.07 -7.84 0.06
N TYR A 5 -10.48 -8.61 -0.85
CA TYR A 5 -9.12 -9.12 -0.69
C TYR A 5 -8.16 -8.13 -1.36
N MET A 6 -7.17 -7.64 -0.61
CA MET A 6 -6.02 -6.95 -1.17
C MET A 6 -4.79 -7.30 -0.33
N TYR A 7 -3.74 -7.77 -0.99
CA TYR A 7 -2.46 -8.00 -0.33
C TYR A 7 -1.63 -6.73 -0.42
N VAL A 8 -1.39 -6.13 0.74
CA VAL A 8 -0.59 -4.93 0.89
C VAL A 8 0.80 -5.33 1.35
N GLY A 9 1.77 -5.29 0.44
CA GLY A 9 3.17 -5.51 0.79
C GLY A 9 3.72 -4.24 1.45
N ASN A 10 4.13 -4.32 2.72
CA ASN A 10 4.88 -3.25 3.37
C ASN A 10 6.37 -3.42 3.10
N ARG A 11 7.03 -2.44 2.49
CA ARG A 11 8.37 -2.57 1.93
C ARG A 11 9.50 -2.36 2.95
N LEU A 12 9.37 -2.93 4.17
CA LEU A 12 10.09 -2.70 5.45
C LEU A 12 11.58 -2.29 5.46
N THR A 13 12.31 -2.39 4.34
CA THR A 13 13.70 -1.92 4.21
C THR A 13 14.00 -1.42 2.79
N GLN A 14 13.75 -0.14 2.49
CA GLN A 14 14.25 0.50 1.25
C GLN A 14 15.66 1.09 1.40
N MET A 15 16.64 0.36 1.93
CA MET A 15 18.04 0.85 1.92
C MET A 15 18.58 1.05 0.48
N ASN A 16 17.87 0.55 -0.55
CA ASN A 16 18.33 0.66 -1.94
C ASN A 16 17.20 0.69 -3.00
N ASN A 17 16.11 1.44 -2.76
CA ASN A 17 14.98 1.63 -3.69
C ASN A 17 14.28 0.33 -4.17
N SER A 18 14.58 -0.81 -3.55
CA SER A 18 14.08 -2.13 -3.90
C SER A 18 13.66 -2.86 -2.63
N SER A 19 12.67 -3.75 -2.76
CA SER A 19 12.33 -4.70 -1.70
C SER A 19 13.53 -5.60 -1.42
N ALA A 20 13.82 -5.89 -0.15
CA ALA A 20 14.80 -6.92 0.19
C ALA A 20 14.45 -8.21 -0.57
N SER A 21 15.45 -8.87 -1.16
CA SER A 21 15.24 -10.04 -2.05
C SER A 21 14.37 -11.12 -1.39
N ALA A 22 14.60 -11.41 -0.11
CA ALA A 22 13.80 -12.34 0.67
C ALA A 22 12.31 -11.92 0.76
N PHE A 23 12.04 -10.64 0.98
CA PHE A 23 10.67 -10.12 1.00
C PHE A 23 9.99 -10.25 -0.36
N LYS A 24 10.72 -9.93 -1.45
CA LYS A 24 10.22 -10.10 -2.81
C LYS A 24 9.85 -11.56 -3.10
N THR A 25 10.66 -12.52 -2.63
CA THR A 25 10.37 -13.95 -2.77
C THR A 25 9.08 -14.32 -2.07
N VAL A 26 8.92 -13.98 -0.78
CA VAL A 26 7.71 -14.29 0.00
C VAL A 26 6.46 -13.67 -0.63
N VAL A 27 6.52 -12.40 -1.05
CA VAL A 27 5.41 -11.73 -1.75
C VAL A 27 5.07 -12.42 -3.08
N THR A 28 6.08 -12.92 -3.79
CA THR A 28 5.87 -13.64 -5.05
C THR A 28 5.18 -14.97 -4.81
N GLU A 29 5.61 -15.73 -3.81
CA GLU A 29 5.02 -17.01 -3.43
C GLU A 29 3.56 -16.87 -3.00
N ILE A 30 3.26 -15.92 -2.09
CA ILE A 30 1.89 -15.61 -1.68
C ILE A 30 1.03 -15.22 -2.88
N GLY A 31 1.53 -14.32 -3.74
CA GLY A 31 0.81 -13.89 -4.93
C GLY A 31 0.50 -15.05 -5.89
N ASP A 32 1.40 -16.03 -5.97
CA ASP A 32 1.24 -17.21 -6.81
C ASP A 32 0.23 -18.21 -6.23
N GLU A 33 0.18 -18.36 -4.91
CA GLU A 33 -0.85 -19.15 -4.23
C GLU A 33 -2.24 -18.55 -4.43
N ILE A 34 -2.40 -17.24 -4.23
CA ILE A 34 -3.69 -16.57 -4.38
C ILE A 34 -4.12 -16.60 -5.86
N TRP A 35 -3.19 -16.47 -6.81
CA TRP A 35 -3.50 -16.63 -8.24
C TRP A 35 -4.10 -18.02 -8.57
N LYS A 36 -3.58 -19.10 -7.97
CA LYS A 36 -4.17 -20.45 -8.15
C LYS A 36 -5.60 -20.53 -7.60
N VAL A 37 -5.88 -19.86 -6.48
CA VAL A 37 -7.23 -19.78 -5.94
C VAL A 37 -8.15 -18.95 -6.86
N TRP A 38 -7.67 -17.83 -7.40
CA TRP A 38 -8.42 -17.03 -8.38
C TRP A 38 -8.81 -17.84 -9.62
N GLN A 39 -7.91 -18.66 -10.15
CA GLN A 39 -8.17 -19.50 -11.33
C GLN A 39 -9.27 -20.55 -11.09
N THR A 40 -9.46 -20.99 -9.85
CA THR A 40 -10.40 -22.08 -9.52
C THR A 40 -11.68 -21.58 -8.86
N LYS A 41 -11.62 -20.46 -8.12
CA LYS A 41 -12.71 -19.90 -7.31
C LYS A 41 -12.71 -18.36 -7.38
N PRO A 42 -12.90 -17.76 -8.57
CA PRO A 42 -12.88 -16.29 -8.72
C PRO A 42 -14.01 -15.61 -7.93
N SER A 43 -15.12 -16.31 -7.67
CA SER A 43 -16.26 -15.80 -6.88
C SER A 43 -15.93 -15.49 -5.41
N LEU A 44 -14.79 -15.97 -4.89
CA LEU A 44 -14.33 -15.60 -3.54
C LEU A 44 -13.75 -14.19 -3.47
N PHE A 45 -13.43 -13.59 -4.62
CA PHE A 45 -12.75 -12.31 -4.70
C PHE A 45 -13.71 -11.21 -5.13
N CYS A 46 -13.61 -10.05 -4.49
CA CYS A 46 -14.24 -8.83 -4.98
C CYS A 46 -13.34 -8.19 -6.04
N ILE A 47 -13.87 -7.94 -7.23
CA ILE A 47 -13.21 -7.10 -8.23
C ILE A 47 -13.22 -5.66 -7.73
N HIS A 48 -12.08 -4.97 -7.85
CA HIS A 48 -11.92 -3.58 -7.44
C HIS A 48 -10.88 -2.87 -8.32
N PRO A 49 -10.95 -1.53 -8.45
CA PRO A 49 -12.05 -0.66 -8.02
C PRO A 49 -13.36 -0.95 -8.78
N ASN A 50 -14.50 -0.48 -8.27
CA ASN A 50 -15.82 -0.77 -8.87
C ASN A 50 -15.87 -0.44 -10.37
N GLY A 51 -16.39 -1.38 -11.17
CA GLY A 51 -16.45 -1.24 -12.64
C GLY A 51 -15.18 -1.70 -13.37
N SER A 52 -14.16 -2.16 -12.65
CA SER A 52 -12.98 -2.78 -13.26
C SER A 52 -13.32 -4.08 -14.00
N SER A 53 -12.57 -4.37 -15.05
CA SER A 53 -12.70 -5.64 -15.77
C SER A 53 -12.14 -6.80 -14.95
N THR A 54 -12.78 -7.97 -15.07
CA THR A 54 -12.30 -9.20 -14.46
C THR A 54 -10.89 -9.53 -14.95
N PRO A 55 -9.90 -9.69 -14.05
CA PRO A 55 -8.55 -10.10 -14.42
C PRO A 55 -8.54 -11.43 -15.20
N ASN A 56 -8.02 -11.40 -16.42
CA ASN A 56 -7.96 -12.57 -17.30
C ASN A 56 -6.55 -13.19 -17.41
N ASN A 57 -5.56 -12.55 -16.78
CA ASN A 57 -4.19 -13.04 -16.74
C ASN A 57 -3.50 -12.66 -15.42
N LYS A 58 -2.40 -13.36 -15.11
CA LYS A 58 -1.66 -13.18 -13.84
C LYS A 58 -1.20 -11.75 -13.62
N ARG A 59 -0.82 -11.02 -14.68
CA ARG A 59 -0.39 -9.61 -14.58
C ARG A 59 -1.55 -8.70 -14.16
N SER A 60 -2.70 -8.81 -14.83
CA SER A 60 -3.91 -8.05 -14.48
C SER A 60 -4.40 -8.38 -13.07
N PHE A 61 -4.25 -9.65 -12.64
CA PHE A 61 -4.60 -10.07 -11.30
C PHE A 61 -3.69 -9.46 -10.24
N ARG A 62 -2.37 -9.51 -10.45
CA ARG A 62 -1.41 -8.87 -9.53
C ARG A 62 -1.65 -7.37 -9.45
N ASN A 63 -1.88 -6.70 -10.57
CA ASN A 63 -2.19 -5.28 -10.56
C ASN A 63 -3.43 -4.95 -9.72
N MET A 64 -4.46 -5.80 -9.75
CA MET A 64 -5.67 -5.61 -8.96
C MET A 64 -5.43 -5.93 -7.49
N PHE A 65 -4.88 -7.10 -7.17
CA PHE A 65 -4.89 -7.64 -5.81
C PHE A 65 -3.60 -7.42 -5.02
N GLN A 66 -2.56 -6.84 -5.63
CA GLN A 66 -1.27 -6.58 -4.99
C GLN A 66 -0.89 -5.10 -5.14
N TYR A 67 -0.66 -4.44 -4.01
CA TYR A 67 -0.10 -3.09 -3.97
C TYR A 67 1.12 -3.04 -3.05
N GLU A 68 2.18 -2.35 -3.47
CA GLU A 68 3.38 -2.13 -2.65
C GLU A 68 3.33 -0.73 -2.03
N VAL A 69 3.22 -0.68 -0.70
CA VAL A 69 3.23 0.58 0.04
C VAL A 69 4.66 0.95 0.39
N ASN A 70 4.98 2.22 0.21
CA ASN A 70 6.27 2.76 0.59
C ASN A 70 6.45 2.78 2.12
N ASP A 71 7.68 2.58 2.59
CA ASP A 71 8.03 2.63 4.01
C ASP A 71 7.49 3.90 4.67
N ALA A 72 6.85 3.73 5.83
CA ALA A 72 6.39 4.83 6.65
C ALA A 72 7.57 5.72 7.03
N ASN A 73 7.66 6.89 6.41
CA ASN A 73 8.64 7.91 6.77
C ASN A 73 8.10 8.80 7.91
N THR A 74 8.89 9.81 8.31
CA THR A 74 8.52 10.74 9.38
C THR A 74 7.12 11.35 9.19
N ALA A 75 6.72 11.69 7.96
CA ALA A 75 5.41 12.26 7.69
C ALA A 75 4.28 11.27 8.05
N SER A 76 4.42 9.99 7.68
CA SER A 76 3.45 8.93 8.02
C SER A 76 3.34 8.70 9.52
N VAL A 77 4.46 8.73 10.25
CA VAL A 77 4.46 8.56 11.71
C VAL A 77 3.82 9.76 12.39
N VAL A 78 4.16 10.97 11.96
CA VAL A 78 3.59 12.21 12.51
C VAL A 78 2.09 12.31 12.21
N SER A 79 1.64 11.98 11.00
CA SER A 79 0.21 11.99 10.67
C SER A 79 -0.57 11.01 11.54
N GLY A 80 -0.04 9.79 11.74
CA GLY A 80 -0.65 8.78 12.61
C GLY A 80 -0.68 9.20 14.08
N ALA A 81 0.43 9.73 14.61
CA ALA A 81 0.51 10.18 16.00
C ALA A 81 -0.41 11.37 16.31
N LEU A 82 -0.68 12.23 15.32
CA LEU A 82 -1.61 13.35 15.44
C LEU A 82 -3.06 12.98 15.11
N GLY A 83 -3.31 11.76 14.63
CA GLY A 83 -4.65 11.33 14.20
C GLY A 83 -5.18 12.09 12.98
N ILE A 84 -4.31 12.66 12.15
CA ILE A 84 -4.71 13.42 10.96
C ILE A 84 -4.40 12.62 9.69
N PRO A 85 -5.26 12.69 8.66
CA PRO A 85 -4.96 12.09 7.37
C PRO A 85 -3.64 12.63 6.79
N ILE A 86 -2.79 11.74 6.29
CA ILE A 86 -1.50 12.13 5.70
C ILE A 86 -1.70 13.07 4.49
N ALA A 87 -2.82 12.93 3.77
CA ALA A 87 -3.18 13.79 2.64
C ALA A 87 -3.41 15.26 3.03
N THR A 88 -3.71 15.53 4.31
CA THR A 88 -3.93 16.89 4.83
C THR A 88 -2.75 17.39 5.68
N LEU A 89 -1.75 16.55 5.94
CA LEU A 89 -0.57 16.93 6.71
C LEU A 89 0.30 17.91 5.89
N THR A 90 0.67 19.04 6.50
CA THR A 90 1.58 20.03 5.90
C THR A 90 3.02 19.87 6.39
N ALA A 91 3.99 20.28 5.58
CA ALA A 91 5.39 20.32 5.97
C ALA A 91 5.65 21.33 7.10
N GLY A 92 6.79 21.19 7.77
CA GLY A 92 7.23 22.05 8.86
C GLY A 92 7.33 21.32 10.20
N ASN A 93 7.44 22.09 11.28
CA ASN A 93 7.60 21.58 12.63
C ASN A 93 6.24 21.14 13.19
N LYS A 94 6.17 19.92 13.73
CA LYS A 94 4.99 19.34 14.36
C LYS A 94 5.33 18.88 15.77
N THR A 95 4.45 19.15 16.72
CA THR A 95 4.63 18.70 18.09
C THR A 95 3.97 17.35 18.27
N VAL A 96 4.78 16.32 18.53
CA VAL A 96 4.32 14.95 18.80
C VAL A 96 4.84 14.54 20.18
N SER A 97 3.92 14.22 21.09
CA SER A 97 4.26 13.83 22.48
C SER A 97 5.23 14.80 23.17
N GLY A 98 5.00 16.11 22.99
CA GLY A 98 5.85 17.17 23.56
C GLY A 98 7.19 17.40 22.86
N LYS A 99 7.52 16.66 21.80
CA LYS A 99 8.75 16.85 21.01
C LYS A 99 8.45 17.50 19.68
N ILE A 100 9.33 18.40 19.24
CA ILE A 100 9.24 19.02 17.92
C ILE A 100 9.91 18.11 16.88
N ILE A 101 9.12 17.67 15.92
CA ILE A 101 9.55 16.83 14.80
C ILE A 101 9.41 17.63 13.51
N LYS A 102 10.46 17.67 12.69
CA LYS A 102 10.43 18.33 11.38
C LYS A 102 9.92 17.35 10.32
N VAL A 103 8.80 17.71 9.68
CA VAL A 103 8.28 17.05 8.49
C VAL A 103 8.78 17.80 7.25
N ASN A 104 9.46 17.11 6.35
CA ASN A 104 9.95 17.70 5.10
C ASN A 104 8.93 17.51 3.98
N GLN A 105 8.84 18.47 3.06
CA GLN A 105 7.92 18.37 1.92
C GLN A 105 8.19 17.12 1.07
N THR A 106 9.47 16.78 0.85
CA THR A 106 9.88 15.57 0.12
C THR A 106 9.36 14.26 0.73
N GLN A 107 9.08 14.24 2.03
CA GLN A 107 8.48 13.08 2.71
C GLN A 107 6.99 12.96 2.39
N LEU A 108 6.29 14.10 2.32
CA LEU A 108 4.90 14.18 1.89
C LEU A 108 4.77 13.82 0.41
N ASP A 109 5.64 14.38 -0.43
CA ASP A 109 5.65 14.13 -1.88
C ASP A 109 5.81 12.63 -2.20
N LYS A 110 6.54 11.88 -1.35
CA LYS A 110 6.69 10.43 -1.50
C LYS A 110 5.49 9.64 -0.96
N GLN A 111 4.93 10.03 0.18
CA GLN A 111 3.94 9.22 0.89
C GLN A 111 2.49 9.53 0.54
N VAL A 112 2.15 10.79 0.31
CA VAL A 112 0.77 11.18 0.00
C VAL A 112 0.30 10.49 -1.29
N PRO A 113 1.03 10.52 -2.42
CA PRO A 113 0.59 9.83 -3.62
C PRO A 113 0.51 8.31 -3.46
N ASN A 114 1.41 7.70 -2.66
CA ASN A 114 1.41 6.25 -2.42
C ASN A 114 0.15 5.81 -1.65
N ILE A 115 -0.22 6.53 -0.59
CA ILE A 115 -1.42 6.21 0.20
C ILE A 115 -2.71 6.55 -0.56
N VAL A 116 -2.74 7.66 -1.32
CA VAL A 116 -3.90 8.00 -2.16
C VAL A 116 -4.12 6.95 -3.25
N ALA A 117 -3.05 6.51 -3.91
CA ALA A 117 -3.13 5.45 -4.90
C ALA A 117 -3.58 4.12 -4.28
N LEU A 118 -3.07 3.75 -3.10
CA LEU A 118 -3.56 2.58 -2.36
C LEU A 118 -5.07 2.65 -2.12
N ALA A 119 -5.58 3.79 -1.64
CA ALA A 119 -7.00 3.98 -1.37
C ALA A 119 -7.84 3.84 -2.65
N GLY A 120 -7.41 4.46 -3.75
CA GLY A 120 -8.09 4.35 -5.05
C GLY A 120 -8.03 2.96 -5.69
N MET A 121 -7.16 2.06 -5.22
CA MET A 121 -7.19 0.66 -5.63
C MET A 121 -8.25 -0.13 -4.87
N ILE A 122 -8.66 0.29 -3.66
CA ILE A 122 -9.60 -0.45 -2.81
C ILE A 122 -11.07 -0.06 -3.07
N GLU A 123 -11.30 1.21 -3.41
CA GLU A 123 -12.63 1.83 -3.55
C GLU A 123 -13.13 1.83 -4.99
#